data_AF-A0A379UL57-F1
#
_entry.id   AF-A0A379UL57-F1
#
_cell.length_a   1.000
_cell.length_b   1.000
_cell.length_c   1.000
_cell.angle_alpha   90.00
_cell.angle_beta   90.00
_cell.angle_gamma   90.00
#
_symmetry.space_group_name_H-M   'P 1'
#
loop_
_entity.id
_entity.type
_entity.pdbx_description
1 polymer ?
#
loop_
_entity_poly.entity_id
_entity_poly.type
_entity_poly.pdbx_seq_one_letter_code
_entity_poly.pdbx_strand_id
1 'polypeptide(L)'
;MRTSHFPLPFAGHRLHIVDFDASSFHEHDLLWLPHHDRLRSAGRKRKAEHLAGRIAAVHALREVGVRTVPGIGDKRQPLWPDGLFGSISHCATTALAVISRQRIGIDIEKIMSQHTATELAPSIIDSDERQILQASSLPFPIALTLAFSRQGERL
;
A
#
# COMPACT_ATOMS: atom_id res chain seq x y z
N MET A 1 -3.67 15.94 -9.51
CA MET A 1 -3.41 15.59 -8.10
C MET A 1 -1.99 15.98 -7.78
N ARG A 2 -1.78 16.74 -6.71
CA ARG A 2 -0.44 17.11 -6.23
C ARG A 2 0.22 15.91 -5.58
N THR A 3 1.47 15.65 -5.95
CA THR A 3 2.27 14.54 -5.43
C THR A 3 3.73 14.93 -5.26
N SER A 4 4.39 14.38 -4.26
CA SER A 4 5.85 14.40 -4.11
C SER A 4 6.38 12.96 -4.04
N HIS A 5 7.50 12.70 -4.70
CA HIS A 5 8.14 11.39 -4.74
C HIS A 5 9.50 11.45 -4.04
N PHE A 6 9.82 10.43 -3.25
CA PHE A 6 11.17 10.20 -2.76
C PHE A 6 11.47 8.68 -2.63
N PRO A 7 12.70 8.26 -2.94
CA PRO A 7 13.14 6.89 -2.71
C PRO A 7 13.66 6.70 -1.27
N LEU A 8 13.42 5.52 -0.70
CA LEU A 8 13.94 5.11 0.60
C LEU A 8 14.62 3.73 0.49
N PRO A 9 15.94 3.61 0.70
CA PRO A 9 16.60 2.31 0.85
C PRO A 9 16.09 1.59 2.12
N PHE A 10 15.58 0.38 1.97
CA PHE A 10 15.05 -0.41 3.08
C PHE A 10 15.20 -1.91 2.80
N ALA A 11 15.79 -2.66 3.73
CA ALA A 11 15.95 -4.11 3.66
C ALA A 11 16.54 -4.63 2.32
N GLY A 12 17.52 -3.92 1.74
CA GLY A 12 18.13 -4.29 0.46
C GLY A 12 17.32 -3.95 -0.79
N HIS A 13 16.14 -3.35 -0.60
CA HIS A 13 15.29 -2.83 -1.66
C HIS A 13 15.23 -1.30 -1.60
N ARG A 14 14.67 -0.70 -2.65
CA ARG A 14 14.32 0.72 -2.65
C ARG A 14 12.82 0.86 -2.73
N LEU A 15 12.25 1.47 -1.69
CA LEU A 15 10.85 1.83 -1.64
C LEU A 15 10.67 3.16 -2.35
N HIS A 16 9.68 3.24 -3.23
CA HIS A 16 9.29 4.49 -3.88
C HIS A 16 8.06 5.02 -3.16
N ILE A 17 8.24 6.09 -2.40
CA ILE A 17 7.20 6.69 -1.59
C ILE A 17 6.64 7.91 -2.34
N VAL A 18 5.32 8.00 -2.38
CA VAL A 18 4.57 9.09 -2.97
C VAL A 18 3.63 9.64 -1.91
N ASP A 19 3.91 10.86 -1.46
CA ASP A 19 2.93 11.62 -0.70
C ASP A 19 2.00 12.32 -1.68
N PHE A 20 0.71 12.35 -1.36
CA PHE A 20 -0.32 12.90 -2.22
C PHE A 20 -1.39 13.65 -1.42
N ASP A 21 -1.94 14.69 -2.04
CA ASP A 21 -3.07 15.44 -1.51
C ASP A 21 -4.36 15.04 -2.23
N ALA A 22 -5.17 14.22 -1.58
CA ALA A 22 -6.46 13.75 -2.11
C ALA A 22 -7.48 14.90 -2.30
N SER A 23 -7.32 16.03 -1.63
CA SER A 23 -8.18 17.20 -1.85
C SER A 23 -7.91 17.86 -3.21
N SER A 24 -6.68 17.76 -3.72
CA SER A 24 -6.26 18.28 -5.03
C SER A 24 -6.55 17.34 -6.22
N PHE A 25 -7.19 16.19 -5.98
CA PHE A 25 -7.52 15.21 -7.00
C PHE A 25 -8.67 15.69 -7.91
N HIS A 26 -8.58 15.42 -9.20
CA HIS A 26 -9.62 15.68 -10.19
C HIS A 26 -9.85 14.42 -11.02
N GLU A 27 -11.06 14.22 -11.54
CA GLU A 27 -11.40 13.01 -12.31
C GLU A 27 -10.51 12.84 -13.56
N HIS A 28 -10.04 13.93 -14.18
CA HIS A 28 -9.10 13.85 -15.31
C HIS A 28 -7.74 13.28 -14.93
N ASP A 29 -7.34 13.33 -13.64
CA ASP A 29 -6.08 12.75 -13.19
C ASP A 29 -6.07 11.23 -13.40
N LEU A 30 -7.25 10.59 -13.36
CA LEU A 30 -7.36 9.16 -13.60
C LEU A 30 -7.05 8.78 -15.04
N LEU A 31 -7.16 9.69 -16.01
CA LEU A 31 -6.86 9.39 -17.42
C LEU A 31 -5.39 9.01 -17.62
N TRP A 32 -4.52 9.29 -16.65
CA TRP A 32 -3.16 8.78 -16.60
C TRP A 32 -3.09 7.24 -16.46
N LEU A 33 -4.17 6.61 -15.97
CA LEU A 33 -4.29 5.16 -15.83
C LEU A 33 -5.00 4.56 -17.05
N PRO A 34 -4.39 3.57 -17.72
CA PRO A 34 -5.04 2.84 -18.82
C PRO A 34 -6.38 2.19 -18.42
N HIS A 35 -6.49 1.76 -17.15
CA HIS A 35 -7.67 1.09 -16.59
C HIS A 35 -8.60 2.00 -15.77
N HIS A 36 -8.59 3.32 -16.01
CA HIS A 36 -9.41 4.28 -15.26
C HIS A 36 -10.90 3.94 -15.23
N ASP A 37 -11.41 3.36 -16.31
CA ASP A 37 -12.77 2.84 -16.45
C ASP A 37 -13.21 1.90 -15.32
N ARG A 38 -12.29 1.07 -14.83
CA ARG A 38 -12.55 0.13 -13.71
C ARG A 38 -12.66 0.83 -12.35
N LEU A 39 -12.33 2.12 -12.28
CA LEU A 39 -12.37 2.92 -11.06
C LEU A 39 -13.55 3.91 -11.05
N ARG A 40 -14.38 3.95 -12.10
CA ARG A 40 -15.49 4.92 -12.22
C ARG A 40 -16.42 4.95 -10.99
N SER A 41 -16.80 3.79 -10.49
CA SER A 41 -17.70 3.64 -9.33
C SER A 41 -17.02 3.83 -7.97
N ALA A 42 -15.69 3.93 -7.92
CA ALA A 42 -14.97 4.11 -6.67
C ALA A 42 -15.13 5.53 -6.13
N GLY A 43 -15.20 5.68 -4.80
CA GLY A 43 -15.20 6.99 -4.17
C GLY A 43 -13.91 7.78 -4.43
N ARG A 44 -13.98 9.10 -4.34
CA ARG A 44 -12.86 10.03 -4.59
C ARG A 44 -11.56 9.62 -3.87
N LYS A 45 -11.66 9.29 -2.57
CA LYS A 45 -10.52 8.83 -1.76
C LYS A 45 -9.83 7.63 -2.38
N ARG A 46 -10.61 6.60 -2.73
CA ARG A 46 -10.09 5.36 -3.32
C ARG A 46 -9.45 5.59 -4.70
N LYS A 47 -10.00 6.52 -5.49
CA LYS A 47 -9.43 6.92 -6.79
C LYS A 47 -8.07 7.59 -6.62
N ALA A 48 -7.95 8.54 -5.68
CA ALA A 48 -6.70 9.22 -5.36
C ALA A 48 -5.62 8.24 -4.85
N GLU A 49 -5.97 7.36 -3.91
CA GLU A 49 -5.09 6.30 -3.39
C GLU A 49 -4.60 5.37 -4.50
N HIS A 50 -5.51 4.90 -5.37
CA HIS A 50 -5.15 4.02 -6.48
C HIS A 50 -4.19 4.70 -7.46
N LEU A 51 -4.44 5.97 -7.78
CA LEU A 51 -3.56 6.77 -8.62
C LEU A 51 -2.19 6.94 -7.98
N ALA A 52 -2.11 7.34 -6.70
CA ALA A 52 -0.86 7.53 -5.98
C ALA A 52 -0.03 6.24 -5.94
N GLY A 53 -0.66 5.09 -5.63
CA GLY A 53 0.00 3.79 -5.65
C GLY A 53 0.54 3.40 -7.02
N ARG A 54 -0.16 3.74 -8.11
CA ARG A 54 0.32 3.51 -9.48
C ARG A 54 1.44 4.46 -9.88
N ILE A 55 1.43 5.71 -9.40
CA ILE A 55 2.56 6.63 -9.56
C ILE A 55 3.81 6.05 -8.88
N ALA A 56 3.68 5.61 -7.62
CA ALA A 56 4.77 4.96 -6.89
C ALA A 56 5.33 3.75 -7.64
N ALA A 57 4.44 2.89 -8.16
CA ALA A 57 4.83 1.71 -8.91
C ALA A 57 5.56 2.02 -10.23
N VAL A 58 5.16 3.08 -10.93
CA VAL A 58 5.89 3.55 -12.13
C VAL A 58 7.29 4.05 -11.76
N HIS A 59 7.44 4.75 -10.64
CA HIS A 59 8.77 5.14 -10.17
C HIS A 59 9.65 3.92 -9.86
N ALA A 60 9.08 2.88 -9.25
CA ALA A 60 9.80 1.62 -8.99
C ALA A 60 10.18 0.89 -10.29
N LEU A 61 9.26 0.78 -11.26
CA LEU A 61 9.54 0.14 -12.55
C LEU A 61 10.60 0.87 -13.38
N ARG A 62 10.69 2.20 -13.25
CA ARG A 62 11.71 2.99 -13.96
C ARG A 62 13.13 2.60 -13.58
N GLU A 63 13.35 2.07 -12.37
CA GLU A 63 14.68 1.64 -11.93
C GLU A 63 15.22 0.46 -12.73
N VAL A 64 14.32 -0.37 -13.28
CA VAL A 64 14.65 -1.50 -14.15
C VAL A 64 14.39 -1.21 -15.63
N GLY A 65 14.27 0.07 -15.99
CA GLY A 65 14.10 0.51 -17.38
C GLY A 65 12.68 0.38 -17.93
N VAL A 66 11.70 0.01 -17.10
CA VAL A 66 10.30 -0.15 -17.52
C VAL A 66 9.52 1.15 -17.28
N ARG A 67 8.78 1.61 -18.30
CA ARG A 67 8.04 2.90 -18.24
C ARG A 67 6.52 2.75 -18.30
N THR A 68 6.01 1.54 -18.10
CA THR A 68 4.58 1.22 -18.17
C THR A 68 3.92 1.32 -16.80
N VAL A 69 2.65 1.72 -16.77
CA VAL A 69 1.80 1.61 -15.58
C VAL A 69 1.43 0.14 -15.38
N PRO A 70 1.61 -0.44 -14.17
CA PRO A 70 1.14 -1.80 -13.91
C PRO A 70 -0.35 -1.94 -14.15
N GLY A 71 -0.74 -3.01 -14.84
CA GLY A 71 -2.14 -3.33 -15.09
C GLY A 71 -2.91 -3.64 -13.80
N ILE A 72 -4.15 -4.06 -13.96
CA ILE A 72 -5.01 -4.47 -12.85
C ILE A 72 -5.64 -5.83 -13.19
N GLY A 73 -5.39 -6.83 -12.34
CA GLY A 73 -5.96 -8.16 -12.47
C GLY A 73 -7.41 -8.23 -11.97
N ASP A 74 -7.97 -9.43 -11.98
CA ASP A 74 -9.38 -9.65 -11.62
C ASP A 74 -9.65 -9.38 -10.14
N LYS A 75 -8.70 -9.72 -9.27
CA LYS A 75 -8.72 -9.42 -7.84
C LYS A 75 -8.20 -8.01 -7.51
N ARG A 76 -8.10 -7.13 -8.52
CA ARG A 76 -7.54 -5.77 -8.41
C ARG A 76 -6.05 -5.71 -8.07
N GLN A 77 -5.35 -6.84 -8.10
CA GLN A 77 -3.91 -6.91 -7.90
C GLN A 77 -3.15 -6.19 -9.03
N PRO A 78 -2.03 -5.52 -8.74
CA PRO A 78 -1.15 -5.00 -9.79
C PRO A 78 -0.61 -6.15 -10.65
N LEU A 79 -0.70 -6.00 -11.96
CA LEU A 79 -0.05 -6.90 -12.91
C LEU A 79 1.33 -6.33 -13.24
N TRP A 80 2.35 -6.99 -12.72
CA TRP A 80 3.74 -6.64 -12.95
C TRP A 80 4.24 -7.24 -14.27
N PRO A 81 5.22 -6.59 -14.94
CA PRO A 81 5.85 -7.16 -16.13
C PRO A 81 6.53 -8.52 -15.83
N ASP A 82 6.71 -9.33 -16.87
CA ASP A 82 7.32 -10.65 -16.74
C ASP A 82 8.70 -10.61 -16.08
N GLY A 83 8.93 -11.56 -15.16
CA GLY A 83 10.18 -11.66 -14.40
C GLY A 83 10.31 -10.64 -13.27
N LEU A 84 9.31 -9.78 -13.05
CA LEU A 84 9.26 -8.84 -11.94
C LEU A 84 8.10 -9.15 -11.01
N PHE A 85 8.36 -8.97 -9.72
CA PHE A 85 7.37 -8.93 -8.67
C PHE A 85 7.38 -7.53 -8.07
N GLY A 86 6.30 -7.18 -7.41
CA GLY A 86 6.25 -5.95 -6.64
C GLY A 86 5.05 -5.93 -5.71
N SER A 87 5.05 -4.95 -4.84
CA SER A 87 3.92 -4.67 -3.97
C SER A 87 3.65 -3.17 -3.96
N ILE A 88 2.40 -2.82 -3.72
CA ILE A 88 1.92 -1.44 -3.57
C ILE A 88 1.07 -1.43 -2.32
N SER A 89 1.39 -0.54 -1.38
CA SER A 89 0.53 -0.24 -0.24
C SER A 89 0.32 1.26 -0.13
N HIS A 90 -0.75 1.67 0.55
CA HIS A 90 -1.11 3.07 0.75
C HIS A 90 -1.82 3.22 2.08
N CYS A 91 -1.54 4.31 2.77
CA CYS A 91 -2.19 4.67 4.01
C CYS A 91 -2.35 6.20 4.07
N ALA A 92 -3.58 6.64 4.29
CA ALA A 92 -3.96 8.04 4.39
C ALA A 92 -3.53 8.88 3.16
N THR A 93 -2.42 9.60 3.27
CA THR A 93 -1.89 10.53 2.26
C THR A 93 -0.57 10.05 1.65
N THR A 94 -0.19 8.81 1.92
CA THR A 94 1.07 8.23 1.46
C THR A 94 0.80 6.92 0.75
N ALA A 95 1.41 6.73 -0.41
CA ALA A 95 1.44 5.47 -1.13
C ALA A 95 2.89 5.07 -1.35
N LEU A 96 3.17 3.77 -1.37
CA LEU A 96 4.51 3.28 -1.64
C LEU A 96 4.48 2.03 -2.51
N ALA A 97 5.56 1.83 -3.26
CA ALA A 97 5.73 0.66 -4.09
C ALA A 97 7.17 0.15 -4.04
N VAL A 98 7.33 -1.15 -4.26
CA VAL A 98 8.62 -1.81 -4.42
C VAL A 98 8.57 -2.76 -5.61
N ILE A 99 9.71 -2.99 -6.23
CA ILE A 99 9.90 -4.06 -7.21
C ILE A 99 11.02 -4.99 -6.77
N SER A 100 10.94 -6.25 -7.19
CA SER A 100 11.92 -7.28 -6.87
C SER A 100 11.92 -8.39 -7.94
N ARG A 101 13.01 -9.16 -8.01
CA ARG A 101 13.06 -10.41 -8.79
C ARG A 101 12.49 -11.62 -8.04
N GLN A 102 12.16 -11.43 -6.77
CA GLN A 102 11.54 -12.43 -5.91
C GLN A 102 10.21 -11.90 -5.38
N ARG A 103 9.31 -12.80 -4.96
CA ARG A 103 8.03 -12.42 -4.36
C ARG A 103 8.27 -11.50 -3.16
N ILE A 104 7.55 -10.39 -3.12
CA ILE A 104 7.69 -9.37 -2.08
C ILE A 104 6.32 -8.81 -1.71
N GLY A 105 6.10 -8.66 -0.41
CA GLY A 105 4.98 -7.95 0.19
C GLY A 105 5.50 -6.74 0.94
N ILE A 106 4.76 -5.64 0.90
CA ILE A 106 5.01 -4.45 1.70
C ILE A 106 3.67 -3.92 2.12
N ASP A 107 3.65 -3.33 3.30
CA ASP A 107 2.46 -2.69 3.82
C ASP A 107 2.83 -1.45 4.63
N ILE A 108 1.93 -0.48 4.63
CA ILE A 108 2.05 0.75 5.42
C ILE A 108 0.73 0.98 6.12
N GLU A 109 0.80 1.17 7.44
CA GLU A 109 -0.37 1.39 8.27
C GLU A 109 -0.15 2.54 9.22
N LYS A 110 -1.24 3.24 9.55
CA LYS A 110 -1.21 4.22 10.63
C LYS A 110 -1.25 3.46 11.95
N ILE A 111 -0.27 3.75 12.83
CA ILE A 111 -0.27 3.19 14.18
C ILE A 111 -1.61 3.50 14.86
N MET A 112 -2.27 2.43 15.30
CA MET A 112 -3.57 2.51 15.96
C MET A 112 -3.45 3.29 17.28
N SER A 113 -4.51 4.02 17.63
CA SER A 113 -4.65 4.54 18.99
C SER A 113 -4.91 3.40 19.97
N GLN A 114 -4.66 3.61 21.27
CA GLN A 114 -5.00 2.62 22.29
C GLN A 114 -6.48 2.23 22.26
N HIS A 115 -7.36 3.20 22.04
CA HIS A 115 -8.79 2.99 21.95
C HIS A 115 -9.15 2.11 20.74
N THR A 116 -8.69 2.51 19.55
CA THR A 116 -8.91 1.76 18.30
C THR A 116 -8.35 0.35 18.38
N ALA A 117 -7.16 0.18 18.95
CA ALA A 117 -6.54 -1.14 19.09
C ALA A 117 -7.36 -2.05 20.03
N THR A 118 -7.88 -1.51 21.12
CA THR A 118 -8.70 -2.29 22.06
C THR A 118 -10.02 -2.71 21.41
N GLU A 119 -10.65 -1.82 20.65
CA GLU A 119 -11.91 -2.06 19.95
C GLU A 119 -11.77 -3.09 18.83
N LEU A 120 -10.70 -2.99 18.02
CA LEU A 120 -10.50 -3.84 16.85
C LEU A 120 -9.75 -5.15 17.14
N ALA A 121 -9.10 -5.29 18.30
CA ALA A 121 -8.36 -6.52 18.62
C ALA A 121 -9.17 -7.80 18.41
N PRO A 122 -10.44 -7.92 18.87
CA PRO A 122 -11.20 -9.17 18.69
C PRO A 122 -11.53 -9.54 17.24
N SER A 123 -11.46 -8.60 16.29
CA SER A 123 -11.70 -8.86 14.86
C SER A 123 -10.43 -9.11 14.07
N ILE A 124 -9.27 -8.72 14.63
CA ILE A 124 -7.97 -8.84 13.98
C ILE A 124 -7.22 -10.06 14.50
N ILE A 125 -7.32 -10.38 15.79
CA ILE A 125 -6.52 -11.45 16.40
C ILE A 125 -7.39 -12.38 17.23
N ASP A 126 -6.98 -13.65 17.31
CA ASP A 126 -7.57 -14.60 18.24
C ASP A 126 -7.00 -14.47 19.67
N SER A 127 -7.46 -15.32 20.59
CA SER A 127 -7.00 -15.30 21.99
C SER A 127 -5.53 -15.63 22.14
N ASP A 128 -4.99 -16.50 21.29
CA ASP A 128 -3.62 -17.00 21.40
C ASP A 128 -2.65 -15.95 20.84
N GLU A 129 -2.98 -15.37 19.68
CA GLU A 129 -2.30 -14.22 19.11
C GLU A 129 -2.31 -13.03 20.09
N ARG A 130 -3.42 -12.79 20.79
CA ARG A 130 -3.50 -11.73 21.80
C ARG A 130 -2.53 -11.93 22.95
N GLN A 131 -2.42 -13.15 23.49
CA GLN A 131 -1.46 -13.44 24.56
C GLN A 131 -0.03 -13.20 24.10
N ILE A 132 0.31 -13.63 22.88
CA ILE A 132 1.63 -13.39 22.28
C ILE A 132 1.93 -11.89 22.16
N LEU A 133 0.98 -11.11 21.64
CA LEU A 133 1.17 -9.66 21.47
C LEU A 133 1.30 -8.93 22.81
N GLN A 134 0.55 -9.36 23.84
CA GLN A 134 0.65 -8.79 25.19
C GLN A 134 1.95 -9.16 25.90
N ALA A 135 2.53 -10.33 25.59
CA ALA A 135 3.84 -10.74 26.10
C ALA A 135 5.01 -10.09 25.34
N SER A 136 4.76 -9.43 24.21
CA SER A 136 5.78 -8.73 23.44
C SER A 136 6.28 -7.48 24.17
N SER A 137 7.51 -7.05 23.86
CA SER A 137 8.06 -5.78 24.38
C SER A 137 7.48 -4.54 23.70
N LEU A 138 6.58 -4.70 22.72
CA LEU A 138 5.98 -3.60 21.99
C LEU A 138 4.71 -3.12 22.71
N PRO A 139 4.43 -1.80 22.72
CA PRO A 139 3.11 -1.30 23.10
C PRO A 139 2.02 -2.00 22.29
N PHE A 140 0.97 -2.44 22.97
CA PHE A 140 -0.12 -3.22 22.35
C PHE A 140 -0.67 -2.61 21.05
N PRO A 141 -0.87 -1.28 20.92
CA PRO A 141 -1.35 -0.70 19.66
C PRO A 141 -0.37 -0.88 18.50
N ILE A 142 0.94 -0.82 18.75
CA ILE A 142 1.96 -1.06 17.73
C ILE A 142 1.96 -2.55 17.35
N ALA A 143 1.95 -3.44 18.36
CA ALA A 143 1.92 -4.88 18.16
C ALA A 143 0.70 -5.32 17.35
N LEU A 144 -0.48 -4.79 17.67
CA LEU A 144 -1.72 -5.05 16.93
C LEU A 144 -1.69 -4.46 15.52
N THR A 145 -1.16 -3.25 15.34
CA THR A 145 -0.99 -2.66 13.99
C THR A 145 -0.14 -3.56 13.10
N LEU A 146 0.94 -4.13 13.64
CA LEU A 146 1.79 -5.09 12.91
C LEU A 146 1.04 -6.40 12.59
N ALA A 147 0.24 -6.91 13.51
CA ALA A 147 -0.57 -8.10 13.28
C ALA A 147 -1.62 -7.87 12.18
N PHE A 148 -2.28 -6.71 12.20
CA PHE A 148 -3.23 -6.28 11.18
C PHE A 148 -2.61 -6.22 9.79
N SER A 149 -1.43 -5.59 9.70
CA SER A 149 -0.66 -5.44 8.47
C SER A 149 -0.40 -6.77 7.75
N ARG A 150 -0.13 -7.84 8.52
CA ARG A 150 0.05 -9.20 7.98
C ARG A 150 -1.23 -9.84 7.44
N GLN A 151 -2.40 -9.47 7.95
CA GLN A 151 -3.67 -10.04 7.47
C GLN A 151 -4.09 -9.46 6.12
N GLY A 152 -3.72 -8.20 5.83
CA GLY A 152 -3.88 -7.61 4.50
C GLY A 152 -3.17 -8.40 3.39
N GLU A 153 -2.10 -9.12 3.73
CA GLU A 153 -1.31 -9.94 2.79
C GLU A 153 -1.85 -11.36 2.56
N ARG A 154 -2.88 -11.81 3.31
CA ARG A 154 -3.43 -13.19 3.23
C ARG A 154 -4.52 -13.39 2.16
N LEU A 155 -4.85 -12.39 1.32
CA LEU A 155 -5.95 -12.44 0.34
C LEU A 155 -5.50 -12.38 -1.14
#